data_AF-A0AA36CZC8-F1
#
_entry.id   AF-A0AA36CZC8-F1
#
_cell.length_a   1.000
_cell.length_b   1.000
_cell.length_c   1.000
_cell.angle_alpha   90.00
_cell.angle_beta   90.00
_cell.angle_gamma   90.00
#
_symmetry.space_group_name_H-M   'P 1'
#
loop_
_entity.id
_entity.type
_entity.pdbx_description
1 polymer ?
#
loop_
_entity_poly.entity_id
_entity_poly.type
_entity_poly.pdbx_seq_one_letter_code
_entity_poly.pdbx_strand_id
1 'polypeptide(L)'
;MAFLWGVSFLILWKGVKSMGKASFITTPVPYLIVGAFFIRSLFLDGMEIGLYAYLVPNFDKLADLSTWRAALYQCCMSLTVGYGGLHTMASYNRPDHNSFRDAWIVVLADSLMSIIGGSAVYATLGHLSYATQIPLDQLDVTGKFEARC
;
A
#
# COMPACT_ATOMS: atom_id res chain seq x y z
N MET A 1 18.40 -14.09 -3.92
CA MET A 1 18.19 -14.13 -2.45
C MET A 1 19.40 -13.65 -1.65
N ALA A 2 20.60 -14.19 -1.84
CA ALA A 2 21.80 -13.77 -1.07
C ALA A 2 22.09 -12.25 -1.12
N PHE A 3 21.91 -11.61 -2.29
CA PHE A 3 22.08 -10.17 -2.44
C PHE A 3 21.15 -9.35 -1.52
N LEU A 4 19.86 -9.71 -1.46
CA LEU A 4 18.87 -9.02 -0.62
C LEU A 4 19.22 -9.14 0.87
N TRP A 5 19.60 -10.35 1.31
CA TRP A 5 20.07 -10.58 2.68
C TRP A 5 21.33 -9.78 3.00
N GLY A 6 22.27 -9.68 2.06
CA GLY A 6 23.47 -8.85 2.21
C GLY A 6 23.15 -7.37 2.38
N VAL A 7 22.24 -6.82 1.58
CA VAL A 7 21.79 -5.42 1.71
C VAL A 7 21.07 -5.19 3.05
N SER A 8 20.15 -6.08 3.44
CA SER A 8 19.46 -6.01 4.73
C SER A 8 20.44 -6.04 5.91
N PHE A 9 21.46 -6.90 5.83
CA PHE A 9 22.51 -6.95 6.84
C PHE A 9 23.26 -5.63 6.93
N LEU A 10 23.66 -5.03 5.80
CA LEU A 10 24.36 -3.74 5.78
C LEU A 10 23.53 -2.60 6.39
N ILE A 11 22.21 -2.57 6.13
CA ILE A 11 21.30 -1.58 6.70
C ILE A 11 21.23 -1.72 8.23
N LEU A 12 21.18 -2.96 8.72
CA LEU A 12 21.03 -3.29 10.14
C LEU A 12 22.35 -3.28 10.92
N TRP A 13 23.51 -3.42 10.28
CA TRP A 13 24.80 -3.65 10.93
C TRP A 13 25.17 -2.57 11.96
N LYS A 14 24.81 -1.30 11.68
CA LYS A 14 25.04 -0.16 12.59
C LYS A 14 23.82 0.19 13.47
N GLY A 15 22.87 -0.74 13.58
CA GLY A 15 21.65 -0.61 14.37
C GLY A 15 20.69 0.46 13.87
N VAL A 16 19.85 0.97 14.79
CA VAL A 16 18.76 1.91 14.48
C VAL A 16 19.23 3.20 13.82
N LYS A 17 20.45 3.68 14.12
CA LYS A 17 21.02 4.88 13.49
C LYS A 17 21.25 4.69 11.99
N SER A 18 21.66 3.50 11.56
CA SER A 18 21.85 3.17 10.14
C SER A 18 20.54 2.89 9.45
N MET A 19 19.65 2.17 10.13
CA MET A 19 18.29 1.94 9.66
C MET A 19 17.54 3.26 9.42
N GLY A 20 17.65 4.22 10.34
CA GLY A 20 17.05 5.55 10.19
C GLY A 20 17.62 6.31 8.99
N LYS A 21 18.93 6.25 8.75
CA LYS A 21 19.56 6.86 7.57
C LYS A 21 19.08 6.23 6.26
N ALA A 22 18.95 4.91 6.22
CA ALA A 22 18.40 4.22 5.05
C ALA A 22 16.93 4.58 4.81
N SER A 23 16.15 4.72 5.89
CA SER A 23 14.73 5.10 5.83
C SER A 23 14.48 6.45 5.16
N PHE A 24 15.41 7.41 5.27
CA PHE A 24 15.29 8.70 4.58
C PHE A 24 15.23 8.58 3.06
N ILE A 25 15.69 7.46 2.49
CA ILE A 25 15.61 7.20 1.04
C ILE A 25 14.49 6.19 0.77
N THR A 26 14.44 5.08 1.50
CA THR A 26 13.50 4.00 1.22
C THR A 26 12.05 4.36 1.51
N THR A 27 11.79 5.29 2.44
CA THR A 27 10.42 5.75 2.73
C THR A 27 9.89 6.70 1.66
N PRO A 28 10.52 7.81 1.27
CA PRO A 28 9.92 8.76 0.32
C PRO A 28 9.86 8.26 -1.12
N VAL A 29 10.77 7.36 -1.54
CA VAL A 29 10.82 6.89 -2.93
C VAL A 29 9.50 6.24 -3.38
N PRO A 30 8.91 5.27 -2.63
CA PRO A 30 7.59 4.73 -2.94
C PRO A 30 6.48 5.79 -3.03
N TYR A 31 6.48 6.79 -2.13
CA TYR A 31 5.48 7.87 -2.17
C TYR A 31 5.60 8.70 -3.44
N LEU A 32 6.82 9.01 -3.89
CA LEU A 32 7.05 9.72 -5.14
C LEU A 32 6.62 8.89 -6.36
N ILE A 33 6.94 7.60 -6.39
CA ILE A 33 6.59 6.70 -7.50
C ILE A 33 5.08 6.57 -7.62
N VAL A 34 4.38 6.28 -6.51
CA VAL A 34 2.93 6.14 -6.53
C VAL A 34 2.24 7.48 -6.79
N GLY A 35 2.77 8.59 -6.26
CA GLY A 35 2.26 9.93 -6.58
C GLY A 35 2.37 10.25 -8.07
N ALA A 36 3.53 10.00 -8.68
CA ALA A 36 3.73 10.20 -10.12
C ALA A 36 2.85 9.26 -10.96
N PHE A 37 2.71 8.00 -10.52
CA PHE A 37 1.85 7.02 -11.17
C PHE A 37 0.38 7.42 -11.09
N PHE A 38 -0.09 7.89 -9.94
CA PHE A 38 -1.44 8.41 -9.76
C PHE A 38 -1.70 9.61 -10.68
N ILE A 39 -0.82 10.60 -10.71
CA ILE A 39 -0.95 11.75 -11.61
C ILE A 39 -1.05 11.28 -13.06
N ARG A 40 -0.15 10.36 -13.49
CA ARG A 40 -0.20 9.80 -14.84
C ARG A 40 -1.52 9.08 -15.12
N SER A 41 -2.05 8.34 -14.13
CA SER A 41 -3.29 7.56 -14.23
C SER A 41 -4.53 8.42 -14.51
N LEU A 42 -4.54 9.66 -14.02
CA LEU A 42 -5.63 10.61 -14.23
C LEU A 42 -5.67 11.19 -15.65
N PHE A 43 -4.64 10.97 -16.47
CA PHE A 43 -4.60 11.42 -17.87
C PHE A 43 -4.87 10.29 -18.89
N LEU A 44 -5.25 9.08 -18.45
CA LEU A 44 -5.56 7.97 -19.37
C LEU A 44 -7.05 7.92 -19.72
N ASP A 45 -7.39 7.85 -21.00
CA ASP A 45 -8.79 7.71 -21.44
C ASP A 45 -9.45 6.45 -20.86
N GLY A 46 -10.67 6.55 -20.36
CA GLY A 46 -11.40 5.44 -19.76
C GLY A 46 -11.06 5.19 -18.28
N MET A 47 -10.27 6.05 -17.64
CA MET A 47 -9.98 5.96 -16.20
C MET A 47 -11.24 6.04 -15.33
N GLU A 48 -12.25 6.77 -15.80
CA GLU A 48 -13.53 6.98 -15.11
C GLU A 48 -14.28 5.67 -14.84
N ILE A 49 -14.17 4.69 -15.75
CA ILE A 49 -14.79 3.36 -15.61
C ILE A 49 -14.23 2.66 -14.38
N GLY A 50 -12.91 2.66 -14.26
CA GLY A 50 -12.20 2.05 -13.14
C GLY A 50 -12.41 2.78 -11.83
N LEU A 51 -12.39 4.12 -11.86
CA LEU A 51 -12.59 4.92 -10.66
C LEU A 51 -14.02 4.82 -10.12
N TYR A 52 -15.01 4.73 -11.00
CA TYR A 52 -16.41 4.49 -10.63
C TYR A 52 -16.56 3.12 -9.95
N ALA A 53 -15.96 2.06 -10.52
CA ALA A 53 -15.97 0.74 -9.91
C ALA A 53 -15.28 0.69 -8.53
N TYR A 54 -14.28 1.53 -8.31
CA TYR A 54 -13.56 1.61 -7.03
C TYR A 54 -14.30 2.44 -5.96
N LEU A 55 -14.84 3.60 -6.33
CA LEU A 55 -15.39 4.56 -5.37
C LEU A 55 -16.87 4.37 -5.07
N VAL A 56 -17.63 3.69 -5.94
CA VAL A 56 -19.08 3.51 -5.73
C VAL A 56 -19.31 2.46 -4.66
N PRO A 57 -19.85 2.84 -3.48
CA PRO A 57 -20.03 1.92 -2.38
C PRO A 57 -21.23 1.01 -2.63
N ASN A 58 -21.05 -0.29 -2.37
CA ASN A 58 -22.16 -1.24 -2.28
C ASN A 58 -22.56 -1.40 -0.81
N PHE A 59 -23.69 -0.80 -0.43
CA PHE A 59 -24.17 -0.84 0.96
C PHE A 59 -24.65 -2.22 1.41
N ASP A 60 -25.07 -3.10 0.49
CA ASP A 60 -25.48 -4.47 0.83
C ASP A 60 -24.29 -5.27 1.38
N LYS A 61 -23.07 -4.99 0.89
CA LYS A 61 -21.84 -5.60 1.41
C LYS A 61 -21.50 -5.19 2.83
N LEU A 62 -22.03 -4.07 3.34
CA LEU A 62 -21.80 -3.65 4.73
C LEU A 62 -22.61 -4.47 5.73
N ALA A 63 -23.71 -5.09 5.30
CA ALA A 63 -24.51 -5.99 6.14
C ALA A 63 -23.82 -7.35 6.35
N ASP A 64 -22.86 -7.71 5.51
CA ASP A 64 -22.11 -8.96 5.62
C ASP A 64 -20.96 -8.84 6.63
N LEU A 65 -20.95 -9.73 7.62
CA LEU A 65 -19.89 -9.84 8.62
C LEU A 65 -18.52 -10.17 7.99
N SER A 66 -18.52 -10.88 6.85
CA SER A 66 -17.29 -11.24 6.16
C SER A 66 -16.50 -10.01 5.68
N THR A 67 -17.20 -8.95 5.26
CA THR A 67 -16.62 -7.65 4.85
C THR A 67 -15.86 -7.00 6.00
N TRP A 68 -16.46 -6.98 7.20
CA TRP A 68 -15.83 -6.40 8.41
C TRP A 68 -14.61 -7.20 8.86
N ARG A 69 -14.69 -8.54 8.79
CA ARG A 69 -13.55 -9.40 9.10
C ARG A 69 -12.39 -9.18 8.12
N ALA A 70 -12.68 -9.07 6.83
CA ALA A 70 -11.67 -8.79 5.81
C ALA A 70 -11.04 -7.41 6.00
N ALA A 71 -11.85 -6.39 6.30
CA ALA A 71 -11.37 -5.03 6.56
C ALA A 71 -10.44 -4.98 7.79
N LEU A 72 -10.84 -5.59 8.91
CA LEU A 72 -10.00 -5.67 10.12
C LEU A 72 -8.68 -6.39 9.85
N TYR A 73 -8.74 -7.53 9.16
CA TYR A 73 -7.54 -8.27 8.79
C TYR A 73 -6.60 -7.43 7.93
N GLN A 74 -7.14 -6.74 6.92
CA GLN A 74 -6.37 -5.85 6.04
C GLN A 74 -5.71 -4.72 6.84
N CYS A 75 -6.43 -4.06 7.75
CA CYS A 75 -5.87 -2.99 8.59
C CYS A 75 -4.74 -3.50 9.49
N CYS A 76 -4.92 -4.67 10.13
CA CYS A 76 -3.89 -5.26 10.99
C CYS A 76 -2.63 -5.66 10.21
N MET A 77 -2.81 -6.23 9.01
CA MET A 77 -1.70 -6.63 8.14
C MET A 77 -0.98 -5.43 7.54
N SER A 78 -1.71 -4.38 7.11
CA SER A 78 -1.14 -3.16 6.54
C SER A 78 -0.20 -2.46 7.52
N LEU A 79 -0.67 -2.25 8.76
CA LEU A 79 0.09 -1.58 9.81
C LEU A 79 1.07 -2.53 10.52
N THR A 80 1.10 -3.82 10.17
CA THR A 80 1.94 -4.85 10.83
C THR A 80 1.74 -4.91 12.36
N VAL A 81 0.51 -4.69 12.82
CA VAL A 81 0.19 -4.67 14.25
C VAL A 81 0.42 -6.07 14.83
N GLY A 82 1.17 -6.16 15.93
CA GLY A 82 1.49 -7.43 16.58
C GLY A 82 2.73 -8.15 16.06
N TYR A 83 3.39 -7.66 15.00
CA TYR A 83 4.63 -8.26 14.46
C TYR A 83 5.92 -7.83 15.19
N GLY A 84 5.82 -7.01 16.23
CA GLY A 84 6.96 -6.62 17.08
C GLY A 84 7.91 -5.57 16.49
N GLY A 85 7.91 -5.34 15.17
CA GLY A 85 8.75 -4.33 14.52
C GLY A 85 8.48 -2.91 15.02
N LEU A 86 7.22 -2.49 15.02
CA LEU A 86 6.80 -1.18 15.56
C LEU A 86 7.09 -1.07 17.07
N HIS A 87 6.88 -2.14 17.83
CA HIS A 87 7.16 -2.17 19.27
C HIS A 87 8.67 -1.97 19.55
N THR A 88 9.52 -2.64 18.77
CA THR A 88 10.97 -2.51 18.85
C THR A 88 11.41 -1.08 18.52
N MET A 89 10.82 -0.47 17.48
CA MET A 89 11.11 0.91 17.12
C MET A 89 10.66 1.91 18.19
N ALA A 90 9.49 1.69 18.80
CA ALA A 90 8.99 2.51 19.90
C ALA A 90 9.90 2.43 21.15
N SER A 91 10.55 1.29 21.39
CA SER A 91 11.47 1.13 22.54
C SER A 91 12.72 2.00 22.47
N TYR A 92 13.09 2.50 21.29
CA TYR A 92 14.23 3.42 21.11
C TYR A 92 13.83 4.89 21.22
N ASN A 93 12.55 5.18 21.47
CA ASN A 93 12.06 6.54 21.57
C ASN A 93 12.36 7.15 22.95
N ARG A 94 12.34 8.49 23.05
CA ARG A 94 12.50 9.14 24.35
C ARG A 94 11.26 8.90 25.22
N PRO A 95 11.40 8.74 26.55
CA PRO A 95 10.26 8.46 27.44
C PRO A 95 9.19 9.57 27.45
N ASP A 96 9.57 10.80 27.12
CA ASP A 96 8.70 11.99 27.06
C ASP A 96 8.11 12.24 25.66
N HIS A 97 8.44 11.39 24.67
CA HIS A 97 7.99 11.59 23.30
C HIS A 97 6.52 11.20 23.12
N ASN A 98 5.77 12.03 22.40
CA ASN A 98 4.37 11.78 22.12
C ASN A 98 4.18 10.72 21.02
N SER A 99 4.24 9.45 21.40
CA SER A 99 4.01 8.32 20.50
C SER A 99 2.58 8.25 19.94
N PHE A 100 1.60 8.88 20.61
CA PHE A 100 0.22 8.90 20.15
C PHE A 100 0.06 9.76 18.88
N ARG A 101 0.75 10.91 18.82
CA ARG A 101 0.78 11.75 17.62
C ARG A 101 1.40 11.01 16.44
N ASP A 102 2.51 10.32 16.65
CA ASP A 102 3.19 9.57 15.59
C ASP A 102 2.31 8.42 15.06
N ALA A 103 1.61 7.72 15.96
CA ALA A 103 0.68 6.66 15.58
C ALA A 103 -0.43 7.20 14.65
N TRP A 104 -1.03 8.35 14.97
CA TRP A 104 -2.02 8.98 14.10
C TRP A 104 -1.45 9.35 12.73
N ILE A 105 -0.24 9.92 12.69
CA ILE A 105 0.42 10.28 11.42
C ILE A 105 0.64 9.03 10.56
N VAL A 106 1.13 7.94 11.16
CA VAL A 106 1.38 6.68 10.44
C VAL A 106 0.08 6.09 9.89
N VAL A 107 -0.98 6.01 10.69
CA VAL A 107 -2.28 5.46 10.25
C VAL A 107 -2.90 6.29 9.14
N LEU A 108 -2.85 7.62 9.26
CA LEU A 108 -3.38 8.52 8.23
C LEU A 108 -2.56 8.44 6.95
N ALA A 109 -1.22 8.40 7.05
CA ALA A 109 -0.35 8.28 5.89
C ALA A 109 -0.56 6.94 5.16
N ASP A 110 -0.65 5.83 5.89
CA ASP A 110 -0.92 4.49 5.33
C ASP A 110 -2.27 4.43 4.61
N SER A 111 -3.31 5.00 5.22
CA SER A 111 -4.66 5.03 4.65
C SER A 111 -4.72 5.91 3.40
N LEU A 112 -4.15 7.12 3.46
CA LEU A 112 -4.09 8.04 2.31
C LEU A 112 -3.33 7.42 1.14
N MET A 113 -2.19 6.80 1.42
CA MET A 113 -1.37 6.15 0.42
C MET A 113 -2.08 4.96 -0.21
N SER A 114 -2.82 4.17 0.59
CA SER A 114 -3.63 3.05 0.10
C SER A 114 -4.77 3.52 -0.82
N ILE A 115 -5.41 4.65 -0.49
CA ILE A 115 -6.47 5.23 -1.34
C ILE A 115 -5.89 5.77 -2.65
N ILE A 116 -4.75 6.48 -2.60
CA ILE A 116 -4.07 7.02 -3.79
C ILE A 116 -3.56 5.87 -4.68
N GLY A 117 -2.93 4.86 -4.08
CA GLY A 117 -2.45 3.69 -4.82
C GLY A 117 -3.60 2.87 -5.41
N GLY A 118 -4.66 2.62 -4.64
CA GLY A 118 -5.86 1.93 -5.10
C GLY A 118 -6.52 2.65 -6.27
N SER A 119 -6.75 3.95 -6.13
CA SER A 119 -7.32 4.77 -7.22
C SER A 119 -6.43 4.78 -8.47
N ALA A 120 -5.10 4.83 -8.34
CA ALA A 120 -4.18 4.76 -9.48
C ALA A 120 -4.24 3.40 -10.22
N VAL A 121 -4.31 2.30 -9.47
CA VAL A 121 -4.47 0.95 -10.03
C VAL A 121 -5.80 0.85 -10.76
N TYR A 122 -6.91 1.18 -10.10
CA TYR A 122 -8.24 1.09 -10.70
C TYR A 122 -8.41 2.02 -11.91
N ALA A 123 -7.86 3.24 -11.87
CA ALA A 123 -7.82 4.14 -13.04
C ALA A 123 -7.12 3.48 -14.24
N THR A 124 -5.99 2.82 -14.00
CA THR A 124 -5.24 2.09 -15.04
C THR A 124 -6.02 0.87 -15.56
N LEU A 125 -6.76 0.17 -14.68
CA LEU A 125 -7.65 -0.92 -15.08
C LEU A 125 -8.83 -0.44 -15.91
N GLY A 126 -9.38 0.74 -15.60
CA GLY A 126 -10.41 1.40 -16.41
C GLY A 126 -9.91 1.67 -17.83
N HIS A 127 -8.71 2.23 -17.95
CA HIS A 127 -8.06 2.42 -19.25
C HIS A 127 -7.85 1.09 -20.00
N LEU A 128 -7.43 0.04 -19.29
CA LEU A 128 -7.24 -1.28 -19.90
C LEU A 128 -8.57 -1.87 -20.40
N SER A 129 -9.64 -1.74 -19.61
CA SER A 129 -11.01 -2.14 -20.01
C SER A 129 -11.45 -1.38 -21.24
N TYR A 130 -11.23 -0.06 -21.29
CA TYR A 130 -11.54 0.77 -22.44
C TYR A 130 -10.74 0.39 -23.69
N ALA A 131 -9.43 0.14 -23.56
CA ALA A 131 -8.58 -0.23 -24.69
C ALA A 131 -8.88 -1.64 -25.23
N THR A 132 -9.25 -2.58 -24.35
CA THR A 132 -9.51 -3.99 -24.72
C THR A 132 -10.98 -4.28 -25.03
N GLN A 133 -11.89 -3.37 -24.67
CA GLN A 133 -13.35 -3.57 -24.73
C GLN A 133 -13.83 -4.77 -23.89
N ILE A 134 -13.05 -5.17 -22.88
CA ILE A 134 -13.39 -6.25 -21.94
C ILE A 134 -13.86 -5.61 -20.63
N PRO A 135 -14.99 -6.04 -20.05
CA PRO A 135 -15.49 -5.49 -18.79
C PRO A 135 -14.54 -5.81 -17.62
N LEU A 136 -14.51 -4.92 -16.62
CA LEU A 136 -13.56 -4.96 -15.49
C LEU A 136 -13.57 -6.28 -14.70
N ASP A 137 -14.73 -6.95 -14.62
CA ASP A 137 -14.93 -8.21 -13.92
C ASP A 137 -14.25 -9.41 -14.60
N GLN A 138 -13.98 -9.30 -15.90
CA GLN A 138 -13.36 -10.35 -16.72
C GLN A 138 -11.89 -10.09 -17.04
N LEU A 139 -11.35 -8.94 -16.63
CA LEU A 139 -9.92 -8.66 -16.79
C LEU A 139 -9.10 -9.61 -15.90
N ASP A 140 -8.17 -10.35 -16.50
CA ASP A 140 -7.20 -11.16 -15.77
C ASP A 140 -6.10 -10.26 -15.17
N VAL A 141 -6.46 -9.52 -14.13
CA VAL A 141 -5.57 -8.64 -13.37
C VAL A 141 -4.59 -9.37 -12.48
N THR A 142 -4.89 -10.64 -12.18
CA THR A 142 -3.93 -11.53 -11.55
C THR A 142 -3.07 -12.08 -12.66
N GLY A 143 -2.20 -11.26 -13.23
CA GLY A 143 -1.31 -11.68 -14.30
C GLY A 143 -0.78 -13.07 -13.96
N LYS A 144 -1.22 -14.06 -14.74
CA LYS A 144 -0.60 -15.37 -14.77
C LYS A 144 0.83 -15.13 -15.22
N PHE A 145 1.70 -14.86 -14.26
CA PHE A 145 3.01 -15.48 -14.27
C PHE A 145 2.72 -16.97 -14.19
N GLU A 146 2.44 -17.57 -15.35
CA GLU A 146 2.68 -18.99 -15.57
C GLU A 146 4.10 -19.22 -15.09
N ALA A 147 4.22 -19.68 -13.84
CA ALA A 147 5.32 -20.51 -13.43
C ALA A 147 5.23 -21.74 -14.34
N ARG A 148 5.83 -21.62 -15.52
CA ARG A 148 6.23 -22.73 -16.34
C ARG A 148 7.41 -23.38 -15.60
N CYS A 149 7.07 -24.17 -14.58
CA CYS A 149 7.89 -25.25 -14.07
C CYS A 149 7.15 -26.56 -14.34
#